data_AF-A0A9P6CUW9-F1
#
_entry.id   AF-A0A9P6CUW9-F1
#
_cell.length_a   1.000
_cell.length_b   1.000
_cell.length_c   1.000
_cell.angle_alpha   90.00
_cell.angle_beta   90.00
_cell.angle_gamma   90.00
#
_symmetry.space_group_name_H-M   'P 1'
#
loop_
_entity.id
_entity.type
_entity.pdbx_description
1 polymer ?
#
loop_
_entity_poly.entity_id
_entity_poly.type
_entity_poly.pdbx_seq_one_letter_code
_entity_poly.pdbx_strand_id
1 'polypeptide(L)'
;MDSLSSEVKLLRQNNSSVPISSLSAEVFLHIISMTRRSDLEFDADTADNFRHCSQVCHTWRVRLLSDPLLWSSCISWLDFRQGVEWTNELLRRSGSKVPLTVGICLHWKEEHPDLPMVRRRVKSGKTEAINLLSQRLQQIKNLKFYFDGSMCELEDFQDSLGSFFGGTASSLVSFDMGSLNVGNKPQRQECFIWIQNTGVVFPKLKNLHTRNCLIDVGSPIYSQLTTLKVSDIACGADLTPTAVEWLRVIKTCQSLVSWSFEGFIPPSPADYRPSTKKSILPSLAHLQLHLSSADAIIIFSSLEFPDLRTFDVIIDNVLPTEANFPVLTNIMQHHIDSFLFKLESSSWHVSFVDGGIRYMKDQTDLSGRTTFSIQYTMLELWGAWECMPQTTISLTRALLPHGINTTEHLSLSIIHPSLYSILPAKASLVAVLCAFTSVTTLRVACYHSADGMVFSARVSKLTAQRPILKVEEYNELTTSESESSLFALLPRLSHLYVPHITPLDPLRAIIVKRSRFGLPIKTIQFSDPLFHYQRDQELSSRKEKEQLSKLGPIIIIDDDIPKPTKYQ
;
A
#
# COMPACT_ATOMS: atom_id res chain seq x y z
N MET A 1 -46.97 -16.06 -33.58
CA MET A 1 -45.55 -16.46 -33.51
C MET A 1 -44.68 -15.69 -34.49
N ASP A 2 -45.19 -15.25 -35.65
CA ASP A 2 -44.37 -14.56 -36.66
C ASP A 2 -43.89 -13.15 -36.29
N SER A 3 -44.62 -12.40 -35.45
CA SER A 3 -44.16 -11.06 -35.02
C SER A 3 -42.94 -11.12 -34.09
N LEU A 4 -42.94 -12.05 -33.12
CA LEU A 4 -41.79 -12.33 -32.24
C LEU A 4 -40.53 -12.73 -33.04
N SER A 5 -40.71 -13.45 -34.16
CA SER A 5 -39.60 -13.82 -35.05
C SER A 5 -38.99 -12.60 -35.76
N SER A 6 -39.82 -11.63 -36.17
CA SER A 6 -39.36 -10.40 -36.82
C SER A 6 -38.62 -9.45 -35.87
N GLU A 7 -39.09 -9.32 -34.63
CA GLU A 7 -38.49 -8.46 -33.61
C GLU A 7 -37.12 -9.00 -33.14
N VAL A 8 -37.02 -10.32 -32.93
CA VAL A 8 -35.74 -10.97 -32.61
C VAL A 8 -34.72 -10.81 -33.74
N LYS A 9 -35.15 -10.83 -35.01
CA LYS A 9 -34.25 -10.57 -36.15
C LYS A 9 -33.76 -9.12 -36.17
N LEU A 10 -34.63 -8.14 -35.91
CA LEU A 10 -34.26 -6.73 -35.85
C LEU A 10 -33.27 -6.46 -34.71
N LEU A 11 -33.51 -7.01 -33.52
CA LEU A 11 -32.58 -6.90 -32.37
C LEU A 11 -31.21 -7.53 -32.68
N ARG A 12 -31.18 -8.68 -33.38
CA ARG A 12 -29.91 -9.29 -33.82
C ARG A 12 -29.15 -8.41 -34.81
N GLN A 13 -29.85 -7.76 -35.75
CA GLN A 13 -29.24 -6.82 -36.69
C GLN A 13 -28.70 -5.57 -35.99
N ASN A 14 -29.46 -4.98 -35.08
CA ASN A 14 -28.99 -3.84 -34.28
C ASN A 14 -27.79 -4.21 -33.40
N ASN A 15 -27.79 -5.39 -32.78
CA ASN A 15 -26.65 -5.85 -31.99
C ASN A 15 -25.40 -6.07 -32.86
N SER A 16 -25.57 -6.47 -34.13
CA SER A 16 -24.45 -6.66 -35.04
C SER A 16 -23.81 -5.34 -35.52
N SER A 17 -24.55 -4.22 -35.47
CA SER A 17 -24.05 -2.90 -35.87
C SER A 17 -23.44 -2.08 -34.73
N VAL A 18 -23.57 -2.53 -33.47
CA VAL A 18 -22.90 -1.87 -32.33
C VAL A 18 -21.37 -1.96 -32.53
N PRO A 19 -20.61 -0.87 -32.30
CA PRO A 19 -19.17 -0.85 -32.53
C PRO A 19 -18.40 -2.00 -31.85
N ILE A 20 -18.83 -2.41 -30.65
CA ILE A 20 -18.19 -3.49 -29.90
C ILE A 20 -18.28 -4.86 -30.61
N SER A 21 -19.32 -5.08 -31.42
CA SER A 21 -19.53 -6.31 -32.19
C SER A 21 -18.59 -6.41 -33.40
N SER A 22 -18.05 -5.27 -33.84
CA SER A 22 -17.10 -5.17 -34.95
C SER A 22 -15.64 -5.37 -34.51
N LEU A 23 -15.37 -5.42 -33.19
CA LEU A 23 -14.02 -5.64 -32.68
C LEU A 23 -13.48 -7.01 -33.11
N SER A 24 -12.17 -7.03 -33.42
CA SER A 24 -11.44 -8.27 -33.63
C SER A 24 -11.52 -9.13 -32.36
N ALA A 25 -11.40 -10.45 -32.52
CA ALA A 25 -11.43 -11.36 -31.38
C ALA A 25 -10.34 -11.00 -30.36
N GLU A 26 -9.14 -10.67 -30.81
CA GLU A 26 -8.01 -10.30 -29.95
C GLU A 26 -8.29 -9.06 -29.10
N VAL A 27 -8.78 -7.96 -29.71
CA VAL A 27 -9.09 -6.73 -28.97
C VAL A 27 -10.24 -6.96 -27.99
N PHE A 28 -11.26 -7.71 -28.42
CA PHE A 28 -12.37 -8.08 -27.54
C PHE A 28 -11.89 -8.88 -26.33
N LEU A 29 -11.13 -9.95 -26.55
CA LEU A 29 -10.59 -10.80 -25.49
C LEU A 29 -9.64 -10.03 -24.57
N HIS A 30 -8.86 -9.10 -25.13
CA HIS A 30 -8.01 -8.21 -24.34
C HIS A 30 -8.85 -7.30 -23.42
N ILE A 31 -9.92 -6.67 -23.93
CA ILE A 31 -10.84 -5.86 -23.12
C ILE A 31 -11.42 -6.69 -21.98
N ILE A 32 -11.91 -7.89 -22.29
CA ILE A 32 -12.45 -8.77 -21.27
C ILE A 32 -11.36 -9.19 -20.27
N SER A 33 -10.13 -9.43 -20.72
CA SER A 33 -9.01 -9.74 -19.82
C SER A 33 -8.68 -8.57 -18.88
N MET A 34 -8.85 -7.32 -19.30
CA MET A 34 -8.66 -6.14 -18.45
C MET A 34 -9.76 -5.98 -17.38
N THR A 35 -10.96 -6.52 -17.62
CA THR A 35 -12.02 -6.53 -16.59
C THR A 35 -11.70 -7.45 -15.41
N ARG A 36 -10.68 -8.31 -15.55
CA ARG A 36 -10.04 -9.01 -14.44
C ARG A 36 -9.20 -7.99 -13.67
N ARG A 37 -9.80 -7.26 -12.73
CA ARG A 37 -9.02 -6.42 -11.82
C ARG A 37 -8.01 -7.32 -11.10
N SER A 38 -6.73 -7.07 -11.35
CA SER A 38 -5.61 -7.93 -10.96
C SER A 38 -5.23 -7.84 -9.48
N ASP A 39 -5.74 -6.84 -8.76
CA ASP A 39 -5.09 -6.38 -7.53
C ASP A 39 -6.00 -6.43 -6.28
N LEU A 40 -7.30 -6.66 -6.45
CA LEU A 40 -8.18 -6.87 -5.29
C LEU A 40 -8.11 -8.35 -4.92
N GLU A 41 -7.33 -8.63 -3.90
CA GLU A 41 -6.84 -9.96 -3.50
C GLU A 41 -7.91 -11.04 -3.30
N PHE A 42 -9.22 -10.73 -3.30
CA PHE A 42 -10.30 -11.68 -2.96
C PHE A 42 -11.60 -11.51 -3.76
N ASP A 43 -11.54 -11.02 -4.99
CA ASP A 43 -12.80 -10.79 -5.74
C ASP A 43 -13.28 -12.07 -6.46
N ALA A 44 -14.19 -12.80 -5.81
CA ALA A 44 -14.94 -13.91 -6.40
C ALA A 44 -15.67 -13.50 -7.70
N ASP A 45 -15.84 -12.20 -7.92
CA ASP A 45 -16.53 -11.59 -9.04
C ASP A 45 -15.85 -11.84 -10.40
N THR A 46 -14.60 -12.31 -10.45
CA THR A 46 -13.94 -12.53 -11.75
C THR A 46 -14.70 -13.56 -12.59
N ALA A 47 -15.11 -14.69 -12.00
CA ALA A 47 -15.90 -15.70 -12.71
C ALA A 47 -17.30 -15.19 -13.09
N ASP A 48 -17.90 -14.36 -12.23
CA ASP A 48 -19.21 -13.78 -12.47
C ASP A 48 -19.18 -12.74 -13.60
N ASN A 49 -18.14 -11.92 -13.69
CA ASN A 49 -17.92 -11.05 -14.84
C ASN A 49 -17.84 -11.83 -16.15
N PHE A 50 -17.15 -12.98 -16.18
CA PHE A 50 -17.14 -13.87 -17.36
C PHE A 50 -18.53 -14.43 -17.66
N ARG A 51 -19.26 -14.88 -16.64
CA ARG A 51 -20.62 -15.38 -16.79
C ARG A 51 -21.51 -14.30 -17.38
N HIS A 52 -21.53 -13.09 -16.81
CA HIS A 52 -22.29 -11.96 -17.31
C HIS A 52 -21.91 -11.59 -18.76
N CYS A 53 -20.61 -11.47 -19.06
CA CYS A 53 -20.14 -11.18 -20.42
C CYS A 53 -20.58 -12.27 -21.42
N SER A 54 -20.60 -13.54 -20.99
CA SER A 54 -21.07 -14.65 -21.83
C SER A 54 -22.58 -14.63 -22.10
N GLN A 55 -23.37 -13.84 -21.36
CA GLN A 55 -24.81 -13.71 -21.56
C GLN A 55 -25.21 -12.52 -22.45
N VAL A 56 -24.28 -11.62 -22.80
CA VAL A 56 -24.58 -10.42 -23.60
C VAL A 56 -25.13 -10.77 -24.98
N CYS A 57 -24.42 -11.62 -25.73
CA CYS A 57 -24.91 -12.12 -27.01
C CYS A 57 -24.25 -13.46 -27.38
N HIS A 58 -24.78 -14.14 -28.41
CA HIS A 58 -24.25 -15.43 -28.86
C HIS A 58 -22.78 -15.34 -29.30
N THR A 59 -22.40 -14.29 -30.04
CA THR A 59 -21.02 -14.10 -30.50
C THR A 59 -20.04 -13.97 -29.34
N TRP A 60 -20.39 -13.20 -28.30
CA TRP A 60 -19.55 -13.06 -27.10
C TRP A 60 -19.44 -14.40 -26.38
N ARG A 61 -20.55 -15.11 -26.20
CA ARG A 61 -20.55 -16.44 -25.59
C ARG A 61 -19.58 -17.37 -26.33
N VAL A 62 -19.71 -17.51 -27.65
CA VAL A 62 -18.85 -18.40 -28.44
C VAL A 62 -17.39 -17.99 -28.31
N ARG A 63 -17.05 -16.70 -28.48
CA ARG A 63 -15.67 -16.21 -28.37
C ARG A 63 -15.05 -16.50 -27.00
N LEU A 64 -15.78 -16.19 -25.92
CA LEU A 64 -15.31 -16.42 -24.54
C LEU A 64 -15.17 -17.91 -24.23
N LEU A 65 -16.14 -18.71 -24.63
CA LEU A 65 -16.14 -20.17 -24.39
C LEU A 65 -15.06 -20.90 -25.19
N SER A 66 -14.57 -20.31 -26.29
CA SER A 66 -13.59 -20.92 -27.19
C SER A 66 -12.13 -20.52 -26.93
N ASP A 67 -11.85 -19.51 -26.10
CA ASP A 67 -10.47 -19.06 -25.84
C ASP A 67 -9.83 -19.75 -24.63
N PRO A 68 -8.85 -20.67 -24.82
CA PRO A 68 -8.21 -21.38 -23.72
C PRO A 68 -7.39 -20.48 -22.79
N LEU A 69 -6.86 -19.34 -23.26
CA LEU A 69 -6.08 -18.40 -22.45
C LEU A 69 -6.95 -17.70 -21.40
N LEU A 70 -8.21 -17.44 -21.74
CA LEU A 70 -9.16 -16.97 -20.75
C LEU A 70 -9.38 -18.03 -19.68
N TRP A 71 -9.70 -19.26 -20.08
CA TRP A 71 -10.01 -20.33 -19.12
C TRP A 71 -8.81 -20.70 -18.24
N SER A 72 -7.60 -20.65 -18.78
CA SER A 72 -6.38 -20.99 -18.02
C SER A 72 -6.11 -20.06 -16.85
N SER A 73 -6.71 -18.86 -16.84
CA SER A 73 -6.62 -17.91 -15.72
C SER A 73 -7.95 -17.76 -14.95
N CYS A 74 -9.04 -18.36 -15.44
CA CYS A 74 -10.33 -18.43 -14.73
C CYS A 74 -10.36 -19.53 -13.66
N ILE A 75 -9.35 -20.41 -13.61
CA ILE A 75 -9.17 -21.38 -12.51
C ILE A 75 -8.63 -20.68 -11.26
N SER A 76 -8.77 -19.36 -11.14
CA SER A 76 -8.26 -18.60 -9.99
C SER A 76 -9.07 -18.82 -8.72
N TRP A 77 -10.26 -19.42 -8.80
CA TRP A 77 -11.08 -19.73 -7.63
C TRP A 77 -11.86 -21.02 -7.87
N LEU A 78 -11.25 -22.16 -7.57
CA LEU A 78 -11.99 -23.42 -7.48
C LEU A 78 -12.88 -23.37 -6.24
N ASP A 79 -14.10 -22.88 -6.45
CA ASP A 79 -15.19 -23.06 -5.52
C ASP A 79 -15.67 -24.51 -5.60
N PHE A 80 -15.19 -25.34 -4.67
CA PHE A 80 -15.56 -26.75 -4.59
C PHE A 80 -17.07 -26.98 -4.42
N ARG A 81 -17.86 -25.93 -4.12
CA ARG A 81 -19.34 -26.00 -4.15
C ARG A 81 -19.89 -26.34 -5.54
N GLN A 82 -19.16 -26.04 -6.62
CA GLN A 82 -19.58 -26.32 -8.00
C GLN A 82 -19.33 -27.78 -8.44
N GLY A 83 -18.69 -28.60 -7.60
CA GLY A 83 -18.37 -29.99 -7.91
C GLY A 83 -17.11 -30.17 -8.76
N VAL A 84 -16.66 -31.43 -8.84
CA VAL A 84 -15.44 -31.83 -9.57
C VAL A 84 -15.61 -31.72 -11.09
N GLU A 85 -16.85 -31.83 -11.56
CA GLU A 85 -17.23 -31.73 -12.97
C GLU A 85 -16.91 -30.34 -13.52
N TRP A 86 -17.11 -29.29 -12.73
CA TRP A 86 -16.75 -27.93 -13.12
C TRP A 86 -15.24 -27.75 -13.24
N THR A 87 -14.47 -28.29 -12.28
CA THR A 87 -12.99 -28.32 -12.36
C THR A 87 -12.53 -29.02 -13.63
N ASN A 88 -13.11 -30.17 -13.96
CA ASN A 88 -12.77 -30.91 -15.16
C ASN A 88 -13.12 -30.11 -16.44
N GLU A 89 -14.28 -29.45 -16.47
CA GLU A 89 -14.67 -28.60 -17.59
C GLU A 89 -13.73 -27.39 -17.76
N LEU A 90 -13.31 -26.74 -16.67
CA LEU A 90 -12.32 -25.67 -16.69
C LEU A 90 -10.97 -26.15 -17.26
N LEU A 91 -10.49 -27.32 -16.81
CA LEU A 91 -9.26 -27.93 -17.31
C LEU A 91 -9.37 -28.31 -18.79
N ARG A 92 -10.53 -28.86 -19.20
CA ARG A 92 -10.81 -29.21 -20.60
C ARG A 92 -10.78 -27.97 -21.50
N ARG A 93 -11.40 -26.86 -21.06
CA ARG A 93 -11.44 -25.59 -21.83
C ARG A 93 -10.10 -24.87 -21.89
N SER A 94 -9.30 -24.97 -20.83
CA SER A 94 -7.94 -24.41 -20.78
C SER A 94 -6.98 -25.11 -21.75
N GLY A 95 -7.34 -26.32 -22.20
CA GLY A 95 -6.51 -27.13 -23.08
C GLY A 95 -5.28 -27.69 -22.38
N SER A 96 -4.43 -28.39 -23.13
CA SER A 96 -3.22 -29.04 -22.59
C SER A 96 -1.92 -28.29 -22.84
N LYS A 97 -1.94 -27.21 -23.61
CA LYS A 97 -0.74 -26.49 -24.05
C LYS A 97 -0.55 -25.14 -23.36
N VAL A 98 -1.58 -24.66 -22.68
CA VAL A 98 -1.58 -23.32 -22.10
C VAL A 98 -1.16 -23.38 -20.63
N PRO A 99 -0.28 -22.46 -20.18
CA PRO A 99 0.03 -22.33 -18.76
C PRO A 99 -1.21 -22.01 -17.93
N LEU A 100 -1.37 -22.71 -16.82
CA LEU A 100 -2.47 -22.54 -15.89
C LEU A 100 -2.08 -21.56 -14.77
N THR A 101 -3.01 -20.66 -14.45
CA THR A 101 -3.06 -19.88 -13.22
C THR A 101 -4.20 -20.42 -12.39
N VAL A 102 -3.86 -21.17 -11.35
CA VAL A 102 -4.81 -21.86 -10.49
C VAL A 102 -4.86 -21.13 -9.16
N GLY A 103 -6.05 -20.87 -8.65
CA GLY A 103 -6.27 -20.41 -7.30
C GLY A 103 -7.26 -21.34 -6.60
N ILE A 104 -6.81 -21.86 -5.47
CA ILE A 104 -7.56 -22.80 -4.65
C ILE A 104 -7.99 -22.03 -3.41
N CYS A 105 -9.29 -22.00 -3.15
CA CYS A 105 -9.84 -21.34 -1.99
C CYS A 105 -10.60 -22.37 -1.16
N LEU A 106 -10.06 -22.63 0.03
CA LEU A 106 -10.71 -23.44 1.06
C LEU A 106 -11.51 -22.51 1.97
N HIS A 107 -12.44 -21.72 1.41
CA HIS A 107 -13.38 -20.99 2.24
C HIS A 107 -14.59 -21.89 2.54
N TRP A 108 -14.76 -22.19 3.83
CA TRP A 108 -15.85 -22.91 4.42
C TRP A 108 -16.72 -21.93 5.23
N LYS A 109 -17.51 -21.10 4.52
CA LYS A 109 -18.73 -20.59 5.16
C LYS A 109 -19.77 -21.70 5.12
N GLU A 110 -19.83 -22.43 6.23
CA GLU A 110 -20.94 -23.34 6.51
C GLU A 110 -22.18 -22.48 6.71
N GLU A 111 -22.87 -22.11 5.62
CA GLU A 111 -24.16 -21.42 5.73
C GLU A 111 -25.19 -22.31 6.46
N HIS A 112 -24.93 -23.62 6.56
CA HIS A 112 -25.74 -24.58 7.31
C HIS A 112 -24.88 -25.65 8.01
N PRO A 113 -24.43 -25.43 9.27
CA PRO A 113 -23.59 -26.37 10.02
C PRO A 113 -24.26 -27.72 10.34
N ASP A 114 -25.58 -27.83 10.19
CA ASP A 114 -26.36 -28.96 10.70
C ASP A 114 -26.52 -30.14 9.71
N LEU A 115 -25.84 -30.14 8.57
CA LEU A 115 -26.00 -31.20 7.54
C LEU A 115 -24.73 -32.03 7.32
N PRO A 116 -24.53 -33.15 8.07
CA PRO A 116 -23.38 -34.06 7.95
C PRO A 116 -23.12 -34.60 6.54
N MET A 117 -24.16 -34.72 5.72
CA MET A 117 -24.04 -35.20 4.34
C MET A 117 -23.35 -34.21 3.40
N VAL A 118 -23.47 -32.90 3.66
CA VAL A 118 -22.81 -31.85 2.86
C VAL A 118 -21.30 -31.92 3.10
N ARG A 119 -20.87 -32.10 4.36
CA ARG A 119 -19.45 -32.24 4.73
C ARG A 119 -18.74 -33.36 3.97
N ARG A 120 -19.33 -34.57 3.91
CA ARG A 120 -18.70 -35.72 3.22
C ARG A 120 -18.53 -35.50 1.71
N ARG A 121 -19.56 -34.98 1.03
CA ARG A 121 -19.49 -34.72 -0.42
C ARG A 121 -18.46 -33.65 -0.77
N VAL A 122 -18.37 -32.61 0.05
CA VAL A 122 -17.39 -31.54 -0.14
C VAL A 122 -15.97 -32.08 0.04
N LYS A 123 -15.71 -32.90 1.07
CA LYS A 123 -14.40 -33.50 1.30
C LYS A 123 -13.94 -34.38 0.14
N SER A 124 -14.80 -35.28 -0.36
CA SER A 124 -14.45 -36.13 -1.51
C SER A 124 -14.22 -35.33 -2.78
N GLY A 125 -15.05 -34.32 -3.04
CA GLY A 125 -14.91 -33.44 -4.22
C GLY A 125 -13.60 -32.63 -4.20
N LYS A 126 -13.16 -32.17 -3.02
CA LYS A 126 -11.88 -31.46 -2.85
C LYS A 126 -10.69 -32.35 -3.24
N THR A 127 -10.59 -33.54 -2.65
CA THR A 127 -9.50 -34.47 -2.94
C THR A 127 -9.47 -34.86 -4.42
N GLU A 128 -10.64 -35.11 -5.02
CA GLU A 128 -10.73 -35.46 -6.44
C GLU A 128 -10.30 -34.30 -7.35
N ALA A 129 -10.75 -33.08 -7.06
CA ALA A 129 -10.35 -31.89 -7.80
C ALA A 129 -8.85 -31.59 -7.66
N ILE A 130 -8.25 -31.77 -6.48
CA ILE A 130 -6.79 -31.69 -6.29
C ILE A 130 -6.09 -32.75 -7.12
N ASN A 131 -6.57 -33.99 -7.11
CA ASN A 131 -6.00 -35.07 -7.92
C ASN A 131 -6.06 -34.75 -9.42
N LEU A 132 -7.14 -34.13 -9.91
CA LEU A 132 -7.24 -33.65 -11.29
C LEU A 132 -6.21 -32.54 -11.58
N LEU A 133 -6.03 -31.60 -10.66
CA LEU A 133 -4.99 -30.59 -10.78
C LEU A 133 -3.58 -31.18 -10.73
N SER A 134 -3.35 -32.23 -9.92
CA SER A 134 -2.08 -32.95 -9.82
C SER A 134 -1.65 -33.47 -11.19
N GLN A 135 -2.61 -34.00 -11.97
CA GLN A 135 -2.36 -34.48 -13.34
C GLN A 135 -1.90 -33.37 -14.30
N ARG A 136 -2.08 -32.10 -13.92
CA ARG A 136 -1.75 -30.91 -14.73
C ARG A 136 -0.66 -30.04 -14.09
N LEU A 137 0.04 -30.51 -13.06
CA LEU A 137 1.09 -29.76 -12.35
C LEU A 137 2.15 -29.13 -13.24
N GLN A 138 2.55 -29.83 -14.32
CA GLN A 138 3.57 -29.33 -15.25
C GLN A 138 3.08 -28.15 -16.10
N GLN A 139 1.79 -27.81 -16.04
CA GLN A 139 1.19 -26.65 -16.71
C GLN A 139 0.97 -25.49 -15.75
N ILE A 140 0.94 -25.74 -14.43
CA ILE A 140 0.65 -24.75 -13.41
C ILE A 140 1.89 -23.87 -13.21
N LYS A 141 1.83 -22.64 -13.74
CA LYS A 141 2.88 -21.63 -13.56
C LYS A 141 2.62 -20.71 -12.38
N ASN A 142 1.35 -20.41 -12.13
CA ASN A 142 0.94 -19.55 -11.02
C ASN A 142 -0.05 -20.32 -10.18
N LEU A 143 0.25 -20.51 -8.90
CA LEU A 143 -0.63 -21.15 -7.95
C LEU A 143 -0.92 -20.16 -6.82
N LYS A 144 -2.20 -19.88 -6.59
CA LYS A 144 -2.70 -19.17 -5.43
C LYS A 144 -3.39 -20.16 -4.51
N PHE A 145 -3.16 -20.07 -3.21
CA PHE A 145 -3.68 -21.03 -2.25
C PHE A 145 -4.17 -20.29 -1.02
N TYR A 146 -5.49 -20.20 -0.86
CA TYR A 146 -6.09 -19.52 0.27
C TYR A 146 -6.96 -20.45 1.10
N PHE A 147 -6.93 -20.30 2.41
CA PHE A 147 -7.78 -21.06 3.34
C PHE A 147 -8.44 -20.11 4.34
N ASP A 148 -9.65 -20.40 4.80
CA ASP A 148 -10.09 -19.78 6.04
C ASP A 148 -9.49 -20.53 7.22
N GLY A 149 -9.16 -19.84 8.32
CA GLY A 149 -8.40 -20.41 9.42
C GLY A 149 -9.08 -21.53 10.23
N SER A 150 -10.07 -22.25 9.68
CA SER A 150 -10.68 -23.40 10.33
C SER A 150 -9.75 -24.63 10.27
N MET A 151 -9.15 -24.96 11.42
CA MET A 151 -8.07 -25.95 11.55
C MET A 151 -8.46 -27.41 11.29
N CYS A 152 -9.73 -27.80 11.48
CA CYS A 152 -10.11 -29.21 11.63
C CYS A 152 -10.00 -30.10 10.38
N GLU A 153 -9.70 -29.57 9.20
CA GLU A 153 -9.50 -30.35 7.96
C GLU A 153 -8.09 -30.21 7.37
N LEU A 154 -7.21 -29.48 8.05
CA LEU A 154 -5.96 -29.04 7.47
C LEU A 154 -4.92 -30.18 7.41
N GLU A 155 -4.92 -31.12 8.36
CA GLU A 155 -3.99 -32.27 8.36
C GLU A 155 -4.23 -33.21 7.16
N ASP A 156 -5.48 -33.64 6.93
CA ASP A 156 -5.83 -34.46 5.76
C ASP A 156 -5.52 -33.73 4.43
N PHE A 157 -5.63 -32.41 4.46
CA PHE A 157 -5.31 -31.56 3.34
C PHE A 157 -3.80 -31.39 3.15
N GLN A 158 -3.01 -31.33 4.23
CA GLN A 158 -1.54 -31.28 4.18
C GLN A 158 -0.99 -32.53 3.50
N ASP A 159 -1.51 -33.72 3.80
CA ASP A 159 -1.09 -34.95 3.12
C ASP A 159 -1.43 -34.90 1.62
N SER A 160 -2.64 -34.42 1.30
CA SER A 160 -3.07 -34.24 -0.09
C SER A 160 -2.18 -33.24 -0.84
N LEU A 161 -1.84 -32.11 -0.21
CA LEU A 161 -0.89 -31.14 -0.75
C LEU A 161 0.52 -31.73 -0.86
N GLY A 162 1.00 -32.44 0.16
CA GLY A 162 2.29 -33.10 0.16
C GLY A 162 2.42 -34.03 -1.04
N SER A 163 1.37 -34.81 -1.33
CA SER A 163 1.29 -35.64 -2.54
C SER A 163 1.22 -34.82 -3.84
N PHE A 164 0.43 -33.74 -3.85
CA PHE A 164 0.29 -32.80 -4.98
C PHE A 164 1.64 -32.20 -5.34
N PHE A 165 2.44 -31.78 -4.36
CA PHE A 165 3.73 -31.13 -4.61
C PHE A 165 4.92 -32.10 -4.69
N GLY A 166 4.79 -33.28 -4.10
CA GLY A 166 5.76 -34.38 -4.24
C GLY A 166 5.95 -34.79 -5.70
N GLY A 167 4.91 -34.63 -6.53
CA GLY A 167 5.00 -34.68 -7.99
C GLY A 167 5.65 -33.42 -8.59
N THR A 168 6.90 -33.11 -8.23
CA THR A 168 7.71 -31.96 -8.71
C THR A 168 6.94 -30.94 -9.55
N ALA A 169 6.40 -29.89 -8.91
CA ALA A 169 5.82 -28.73 -9.60
C ALA A 169 6.90 -27.88 -10.27
N SER A 170 7.66 -28.50 -11.19
CA SER A 170 8.88 -27.97 -11.80
C SER A 170 8.60 -26.76 -12.70
N SER A 171 7.34 -26.54 -13.06
CA SER A 171 6.88 -25.42 -13.89
C SER A 171 6.40 -24.22 -13.08
N LEU A 172 6.29 -24.34 -11.76
CA LEU A 172 5.75 -23.30 -10.88
C LEU A 172 6.72 -22.11 -10.83
N VAL A 173 6.22 -20.93 -11.22
CA VAL A 173 6.95 -19.65 -11.27
C VAL A 173 6.49 -18.71 -10.17
N SER A 174 5.19 -18.70 -9.87
CA SER A 174 4.59 -17.89 -8.83
C SER A 174 3.79 -18.74 -7.87
N PHE A 175 4.04 -18.56 -6.58
CA PHE A 175 3.27 -19.18 -5.52
C PHE A 175 2.79 -18.12 -4.55
N ASP A 176 1.47 -18.00 -4.40
CA ASP A 176 0.81 -17.12 -3.45
C ASP A 176 0.04 -18.00 -2.49
N MET A 177 0.26 -17.85 -1.19
CA MET A 177 -0.45 -18.62 -0.19
C MET A 177 -0.89 -17.74 0.97
N GLY A 178 -2.11 -17.91 1.46
CA GLY A 178 -2.50 -17.21 2.67
C GLY A 178 -3.78 -17.62 3.37
N SER A 179 -3.93 -17.19 4.61
CA SER A 179 -5.20 -17.28 5.33
C SER A 179 -6.10 -16.09 5.00
N LEU A 180 -7.37 -16.38 4.69
CA LEU A 180 -8.44 -15.43 4.36
C LEU A 180 -9.05 -14.74 5.56
N ASN A 181 -8.50 -14.85 6.77
CA ASN A 181 -9.17 -14.37 7.98
C ASN A 181 -9.50 -12.85 7.88
N VAL A 182 -10.76 -12.55 7.56
CA VAL A 182 -11.32 -11.19 7.41
C VAL A 182 -11.72 -10.58 8.77
N GLY A 183 -11.34 -11.21 9.88
CA GLY A 183 -11.78 -10.80 11.21
C GLY A 183 -10.63 -10.33 12.09
N ASN A 184 -10.71 -9.10 12.62
CA ASN A 184 -9.82 -8.52 13.64
C ASN A 184 -9.80 -9.27 14.99
N LYS A 185 -10.23 -10.53 15.04
CA LYS A 185 -10.20 -11.30 16.28
C LYS A 185 -8.87 -12.05 16.34
N PRO A 186 -7.97 -11.72 17.28
CA PRO A 186 -6.76 -12.48 17.57
C PRO A 186 -7.13 -13.80 18.27
N GLN A 187 -7.93 -14.64 17.61
CA GLN A 187 -8.08 -16.03 18.04
C GLN A 187 -6.76 -16.72 17.74
N ARG A 188 -6.30 -17.57 18.67
CA ARG A 188 -5.08 -18.36 18.59
C ARG A 188 -5.01 -19.07 17.25
N GLN A 189 -4.29 -18.47 16.30
CA GLN A 189 -4.01 -19.08 15.01
C GLN A 189 -2.79 -19.96 15.24
N GLU A 190 -2.99 -21.28 15.21
CA GLU A 190 -1.88 -22.17 14.98
C GLU A 190 -1.36 -21.85 13.59
N CYS A 191 -0.12 -21.41 13.52
CA CYS A 191 0.41 -20.97 12.25
C CYS A 191 0.59 -22.16 11.32
N PHE A 192 0.16 -22.01 10.08
CA PHE A 192 0.39 -23.03 9.08
C PHE A 192 1.86 -23.01 8.65
N ILE A 193 2.63 -23.96 9.17
CA ILE A 193 4.02 -24.20 8.77
C ILE A 193 4.01 -25.27 7.67
N TRP A 194 3.95 -24.83 6.42
CA TRP A 194 3.65 -25.74 5.31
C TRP A 194 4.86 -26.52 4.77
N ILE A 195 6.04 -25.91 4.76
CA ILE A 195 7.17 -26.41 3.94
C ILE A 195 8.24 -27.16 4.76
N GLN A 196 8.17 -27.18 6.09
CA GLN A 196 9.25 -27.78 6.91
C GLN A 196 9.51 -29.26 6.60
N ASN A 197 8.53 -30.01 6.08
CA ASN A 197 8.64 -31.47 5.99
C ASN A 197 8.51 -32.08 4.58
N THR A 198 8.22 -31.29 3.54
CA THR A 198 7.88 -31.90 2.23
C THR A 198 9.11 -32.23 1.39
N GLY A 199 10.27 -31.62 1.67
CA GLY A 199 11.47 -31.75 0.84
C GLY A 199 11.27 -31.29 -0.61
N VAL A 200 10.15 -30.62 -0.90
CA VAL A 200 9.79 -30.22 -2.26
C VAL A 200 10.64 -29.04 -2.68
N VAL A 201 11.26 -29.17 -3.85
CA VAL A 201 12.01 -28.11 -4.49
C VAL A 201 11.17 -27.54 -5.63
N PHE A 202 11.04 -26.22 -5.67
CA PHE A 202 10.44 -25.49 -6.79
C PHE A 202 11.53 -24.81 -7.62
N PRO A 203 12.20 -25.53 -8.54
CA PRO A 203 13.41 -25.05 -9.21
C PRO A 203 13.17 -23.89 -10.18
N LYS A 204 11.91 -23.50 -10.44
CA LYS A 204 11.56 -22.34 -11.27
C LYS A 204 10.81 -21.26 -10.50
N LEU A 205 10.64 -21.41 -9.19
CA LEU A 205 9.91 -20.44 -8.38
C LEU A 205 10.69 -19.12 -8.36
N LYS A 206 10.01 -18.05 -8.74
CA LYS A 206 10.53 -16.69 -8.81
C LYS A 206 9.77 -15.75 -7.89
N ASN A 207 8.46 -15.95 -7.77
CA ASN A 207 7.61 -15.10 -6.95
C ASN A 207 6.99 -15.93 -5.82
N LEU A 208 7.20 -15.48 -4.60
CA LEU A 208 6.61 -16.06 -3.41
C LEU A 208 5.87 -14.97 -2.65
N HIS A 209 4.58 -15.19 -2.43
CA HIS A 209 3.75 -14.36 -1.58
C HIS A 209 3.16 -15.23 -0.47
N THR A 210 3.39 -14.86 0.78
CA THR A 210 2.80 -15.53 1.94
C THR A 210 2.01 -14.52 2.77
N ARG A 211 0.79 -14.87 3.16
CA ARG A 211 -0.05 -14.05 4.04
C ARG A 211 -0.60 -14.88 5.20
N ASN A 212 -0.43 -14.48 6.46
CA ASN A 212 -0.91 -15.31 7.59
C ASN A 212 -0.41 -16.77 7.54
N CYS A 213 0.78 -16.97 6.97
CA CYS A 213 1.38 -18.27 6.74
C CYS A 213 2.87 -18.21 7.01
N LEU A 214 3.42 -19.32 7.49
CA LEU A 214 4.85 -19.46 7.66
C LEU A 214 5.44 -20.49 6.72
N ILE A 215 6.51 -20.08 6.05
CA ILE A 215 7.40 -21.00 5.36
C ILE A 215 8.67 -21.12 6.18
N ASP A 216 9.17 -22.35 6.27
CA ASP A 216 10.46 -22.63 6.89
C ASP A 216 11.55 -21.69 6.36
N VAL A 217 12.15 -20.88 7.23
CA VAL A 217 13.28 -20.00 6.88
C VAL A 217 14.52 -20.77 6.43
N GLY A 218 14.62 -22.07 6.74
CA GLY A 218 15.66 -22.96 6.22
C GLY A 218 15.43 -23.46 4.80
N SER A 219 14.27 -23.17 4.20
CA SER A 219 13.88 -23.76 2.93
C SER A 219 14.76 -23.33 1.76
N PRO A 220 15.18 -24.25 0.87
CA PRO A 220 16.00 -23.91 -0.30
C PRO A 220 15.23 -23.08 -1.35
N ILE A 221 13.90 -22.96 -1.24
CA ILE A 221 13.06 -22.27 -2.22
C ILE A 221 13.42 -20.78 -2.36
N TYR A 222 13.97 -20.16 -1.32
CA TYR A 222 14.31 -18.74 -1.30
C TYR A 222 15.45 -18.38 -2.24
N SER A 223 16.39 -19.31 -2.46
CA SER A 223 17.64 -19.08 -3.20
C SER A 223 17.45 -18.54 -4.63
N GLN A 224 16.29 -18.81 -5.24
CA GLN A 224 16.01 -18.46 -6.63
C GLN A 224 14.98 -17.34 -6.80
N LEU A 225 14.44 -16.82 -5.71
CA LEU A 225 13.37 -15.83 -5.75
C LEU A 225 13.87 -14.50 -6.31
N THR A 226 13.00 -13.89 -7.12
CA THR A 226 13.10 -12.50 -7.56
C THR A 226 12.12 -11.62 -6.81
N THR A 227 11.02 -12.18 -6.31
CA THR A 227 10.00 -11.46 -5.55
C THR A 227 9.67 -12.26 -4.30
N LEU A 228 9.79 -11.63 -3.14
CA LEU A 228 9.35 -12.16 -1.85
C LEU A 228 8.41 -11.14 -1.21
N LYS A 229 7.14 -11.50 -1.04
CA LYS A 229 6.17 -10.73 -0.26
C LYS A 229 5.70 -11.57 0.92
N VAL A 230 5.82 -11.02 2.12
CA VAL A 230 5.37 -11.65 3.36
C VAL A 230 4.45 -10.64 4.02
N SER A 231 3.22 -11.04 4.37
CA SER A 231 2.23 -10.17 4.99
C SER A 231 1.57 -10.86 6.17
N ASP A 232 1.18 -10.09 7.18
CA ASP A 232 0.34 -10.50 8.30
C ASP A 232 0.78 -11.85 8.91
N ILE A 233 2.01 -12.01 9.42
CA ILE A 233 2.41 -13.31 10.00
C ILE A 233 1.66 -13.53 11.33
N ALA A 234 0.52 -14.20 11.28
CA ALA A 234 -0.31 -14.52 12.45
C ALA A 234 0.19 -15.76 13.21
N CYS A 235 1.50 -15.86 13.46
CA CYS A 235 2.06 -16.95 14.28
C CYS A 235 2.25 -16.49 15.72
N GLY A 236 2.28 -17.44 16.66
CA GLY A 236 2.81 -17.17 17.99
C GLY A 236 4.23 -16.59 17.91
N ALA A 237 4.62 -15.81 18.92
CA ALA A 237 5.94 -15.18 18.97
C ALA A 237 7.10 -16.18 18.82
N ASP A 238 6.92 -17.41 19.31
CA ASP A 238 7.94 -18.47 19.27
C ASP A 238 8.16 -19.10 17.88
N LEU A 239 7.19 -18.97 16.97
CA LEU A 239 7.24 -19.55 15.62
C LEU A 239 7.53 -18.50 14.55
N THR A 240 7.27 -17.22 14.85
CA THR A 240 7.50 -16.14 13.89
C THR A 240 9.00 -15.91 13.74
N PRO A 241 9.55 -15.85 12.53
CA PRO A 241 10.96 -15.59 12.36
C PRO A 241 11.30 -14.17 12.76
N THR A 242 12.36 -14.05 13.56
CA THR A 242 12.98 -12.77 13.95
C THR A 242 13.60 -12.07 12.73
N ALA A 243 13.90 -10.78 12.87
CA ALA A 243 14.60 -10.02 11.82
C ALA A 243 15.93 -10.67 11.41
N VAL A 244 16.63 -11.28 12.36
CA VAL A 244 17.89 -12.01 12.14
C VAL A 244 17.70 -13.22 11.24
N GLU A 245 16.61 -13.96 11.41
CA GLU A 245 16.29 -15.14 10.61
C GLU A 245 15.88 -14.74 9.20
N TRP A 246 15.08 -13.67 9.05
CA TRP A 246 14.79 -13.09 7.74
C TRP A 246 16.04 -12.60 7.04
N LEU A 247 16.98 -11.96 7.74
CA LEU A 247 18.26 -11.59 7.15
C LEU A 247 19.04 -12.81 6.65
N ARG A 248 18.96 -13.95 7.33
CA ARG A 248 19.58 -15.20 6.86
C ARG A 248 18.95 -15.67 5.57
N VAL A 249 17.61 -15.63 5.47
CA VAL A 249 16.86 -15.96 4.24
C VAL A 249 17.29 -15.03 3.10
N ILE A 250 17.22 -13.73 3.31
CA ILE A 250 17.48 -12.71 2.29
C ILE A 250 18.92 -12.80 1.75
N LYS A 251 19.90 -13.18 2.59
CA LYS A 251 21.28 -13.44 2.14
C LYS A 251 21.39 -14.58 1.13
N THR A 252 20.46 -15.54 1.14
CA THR A 252 20.42 -16.62 0.14
C THR A 252 19.78 -16.16 -1.17
N CYS A 253 18.97 -15.09 -1.15
CA CYS A 253 18.22 -14.57 -2.30
C CYS A 253 19.05 -13.57 -3.14
N GLN A 254 20.17 -14.00 -3.74
CA GLN A 254 21.05 -13.09 -4.50
C GLN A 254 20.40 -12.47 -5.75
N SER A 255 19.32 -13.08 -6.26
CA SER A 255 18.53 -12.60 -7.41
C SER A 255 17.30 -11.77 -7.00
N LEU A 256 17.15 -11.42 -5.72
CA LEU A 256 15.96 -10.73 -5.23
C LEU A 256 15.87 -9.31 -5.82
N VAL A 257 14.78 -9.05 -6.54
CA VAL A 257 14.45 -7.76 -7.15
C VAL A 257 13.43 -7.00 -6.32
N SER A 258 12.48 -7.71 -5.69
CA SER A 258 11.43 -7.13 -4.87
C SER A 258 11.31 -7.85 -3.54
N TRP A 259 11.41 -7.10 -2.45
CA TRP A 259 11.18 -7.59 -1.10
C TRP A 259 10.11 -6.74 -0.44
N SER A 260 9.01 -7.38 -0.04
CA SER A 260 7.94 -6.78 0.74
C SER A 260 7.75 -7.57 2.03
N PHE A 261 7.73 -6.87 3.16
CA PHE A 261 7.41 -7.43 4.46
C PHE A 261 6.38 -6.54 5.15
N GLU A 262 5.24 -7.11 5.52
CA GLU A 262 4.14 -6.44 6.21
C GLU A 262 3.74 -7.28 7.42
N GLY A 263 3.58 -6.67 8.59
CA GLY A 263 3.17 -7.37 9.81
C GLY A 263 4.24 -7.47 10.90
N PHE A 264 3.92 -8.21 11.96
CA PHE A 264 4.71 -8.25 13.18
C PHE A 264 5.95 -9.14 13.04
N ILE A 265 7.12 -8.60 13.39
CA ILE A 265 8.35 -9.37 13.64
C ILE A 265 8.55 -9.44 15.15
N PRO A 266 8.76 -10.63 15.74
CA PRO A 266 9.09 -10.72 17.14
C PRO A 266 10.48 -10.12 17.41
N PRO A 267 10.66 -9.49 18.58
CA PRO A 267 11.93 -8.86 18.91
C PRO A 267 13.07 -9.87 18.83
N SER A 268 14.13 -9.48 18.13
CA SER A 268 15.34 -10.30 18.04
C SER A 268 15.99 -10.49 19.43
N PRO A 269 16.76 -11.57 19.65
CA PRO A 269 17.47 -11.80 20.92
C PRO A 269 18.33 -10.59 21.31
N ALA A 270 18.27 -10.17 22.58
CA ALA A 270 18.94 -8.96 23.08
C ALA A 270 20.47 -8.99 22.94
N ASP A 271 21.05 -10.16 22.78
CA ASP A 271 22.48 -10.40 22.58
C ASP A 271 22.91 -10.38 21.11
N TYR A 272 21.98 -10.24 20.16
CA TYR A 272 22.30 -10.20 18.75
C TYR A 272 23.12 -8.95 18.41
N ARG A 273 24.35 -9.17 17.95
CA ARG A 273 25.20 -8.11 17.40
C ARG A 273 25.19 -8.20 15.87
N PRO A 274 24.79 -7.12 15.17
CA PRO A 274 24.89 -7.07 13.71
C PRO A 274 26.30 -7.43 13.25
N SER A 275 26.39 -8.28 12.23
CA SER A 275 27.69 -8.59 11.62
C SER A 275 28.30 -7.30 11.04
N THR A 276 29.60 -7.12 11.23
CA THR A 276 30.32 -6.01 10.60
C THR A 276 30.33 -6.10 9.07
N LYS A 277 30.11 -7.30 8.51
CA LYS A 277 30.00 -7.51 7.07
C LYS A 277 28.56 -7.33 6.61
N LYS A 278 28.30 -6.21 5.95
CA LYS A 278 27.02 -5.96 5.28
C LYS A 278 26.81 -6.96 4.14
N SER A 279 25.56 -7.37 3.97
CA SER A 279 25.16 -8.26 2.88
C SER A 279 24.63 -7.42 1.74
N ILE A 280 25.17 -7.64 0.55
CA ILE A 280 24.83 -6.89 -0.65
C ILE A 280 23.70 -7.63 -1.36
N LEU A 281 22.64 -6.91 -1.74
CA LEU A 281 21.53 -7.42 -2.53
C LEU A 281 21.54 -6.76 -3.91
N PRO A 282 22.41 -7.19 -4.83
CA PRO A 282 22.80 -6.40 -6.00
C PRO A 282 21.64 -6.12 -6.97
N SER A 283 20.60 -6.97 -6.98
CA SER A 283 19.46 -6.85 -7.89
C SER A 283 18.24 -6.16 -7.27
N LEU A 284 18.29 -5.83 -5.98
CA LEU A 284 17.13 -5.32 -5.27
C LEU A 284 16.73 -3.95 -5.85
N ALA A 285 15.52 -3.86 -6.36
CA ALA A 285 14.96 -2.65 -6.93
C ALA A 285 13.76 -2.15 -6.13
N HIS A 286 13.04 -3.03 -5.45
CA HIS A 286 11.84 -2.71 -4.71
C HIS A 286 11.97 -3.21 -3.27
N LEU A 287 11.91 -2.29 -2.32
CA LEU A 287 11.90 -2.61 -0.90
C LEU A 287 10.63 -2.03 -0.28
N GLN A 288 9.85 -2.88 0.37
CA GLN A 288 8.70 -2.52 1.20
C GLN A 288 8.86 -3.23 2.55
N LEU A 289 8.92 -2.51 3.66
CA LEU A 289 9.14 -3.10 4.98
C LEU A 289 8.16 -2.49 5.97
N HIS A 290 7.63 -3.30 6.88
CA HIS A 290 6.85 -2.85 8.04
C HIS A 290 7.44 -3.55 9.27
N LEU A 291 8.15 -2.80 10.12
CA LEU A 291 9.04 -3.34 11.14
C LEU A 291 8.90 -2.58 12.46
N SER A 292 9.40 -3.15 13.56
CA SER A 292 9.66 -2.37 14.78
C SER A 292 10.94 -1.51 14.64
N SER A 293 11.12 -0.51 15.51
CA SER A 293 12.35 0.30 15.57
C SER A 293 13.63 -0.55 15.73
N ALA A 294 13.60 -1.57 16.58
CA ALA A 294 14.72 -2.46 16.84
C ALA A 294 15.05 -3.34 15.62
N ASP A 295 14.04 -3.90 14.97
CA ASP A 295 14.22 -4.78 13.80
C ASP A 295 14.69 -3.98 12.57
N ALA A 296 14.19 -2.76 12.41
CA ALA A 296 14.67 -1.84 11.39
C ALA A 296 16.18 -1.59 11.51
N ILE A 297 16.69 -1.33 12.72
CA ILE A 297 18.13 -1.13 12.94
C ILE A 297 18.91 -2.39 12.57
N ILE A 298 18.45 -3.57 12.98
CA ILE A 298 19.10 -4.84 12.65
C ILE A 298 19.17 -5.04 11.14
N ILE A 299 18.06 -4.83 10.43
CA ILE A 299 17.97 -5.02 8.98
C ILE A 299 18.85 -4.00 8.24
N PHE A 300 18.69 -2.71 8.51
CA PHE A 300 19.41 -1.66 7.78
C PHE A 300 20.90 -1.59 8.13
N SER A 301 21.31 -2.00 9.33
CA SER A 301 22.73 -2.11 9.68
C SER A 301 23.41 -3.29 8.99
N SER A 302 22.65 -4.34 8.65
CA SER A 302 23.16 -5.61 8.11
C SER A 302 23.10 -5.68 6.58
N LEU A 303 22.37 -4.79 5.92
CA LEU A 303 22.17 -4.79 4.48
C LEU A 303 22.83 -3.59 3.82
N GLU A 304 23.33 -3.83 2.62
CA GLU A 304 23.77 -2.80 1.69
C GLU A 304 22.86 -2.89 0.45
N PHE A 305 22.10 -1.81 0.23
CA PHE A 305 21.15 -1.75 -0.87
C PHE A 305 21.80 -1.09 -2.08
N PRO A 306 21.55 -1.59 -3.30
CA PRO A 306 21.85 -0.86 -4.52
C PRO A 306 20.87 0.31 -4.68
N ASP A 307 20.88 0.95 -5.85
CA ASP A 307 19.91 1.99 -6.19
C ASP A 307 18.50 1.39 -6.38
N LEU A 308 17.76 1.30 -5.26
CA LEU A 308 16.33 1.01 -5.21
C LEU A 308 15.51 1.96 -6.10
N ARG A 309 14.65 1.34 -6.91
CA ARG A 309 13.60 2.00 -7.69
C ARG A 309 12.40 2.36 -6.86
N THR A 310 12.04 1.59 -5.83
CA THR A 310 11.02 1.95 -4.84
C THR A 310 11.52 1.60 -3.45
N PHE A 311 11.32 2.52 -2.50
CA PHE A 311 11.70 2.36 -1.11
C PHE A 311 10.51 2.75 -0.25
N ASP A 312 9.91 1.74 0.36
CA ASP A 312 8.83 1.86 1.32
C ASP A 312 9.21 1.15 2.60
N VAL A 313 9.23 1.87 3.71
CA VAL A 313 9.62 1.33 5.01
C VAL A 313 8.76 2.01 6.04
N ILE A 314 7.86 1.28 6.70
CA ILE A 314 7.03 1.59 7.87
C ILE A 314 7.75 1.07 9.13
N ILE A 315 7.95 1.89 10.17
CA ILE A 315 8.72 1.50 11.37
C ILE A 315 7.92 1.74 12.64
N ASP A 316 7.11 0.81 13.12
CA ASP A 316 6.28 0.99 14.31
C ASP A 316 7.07 1.20 15.61
N ASN A 317 6.39 1.75 16.62
CA ASN A 317 6.87 1.91 18.00
C ASN A 317 8.17 2.71 18.13
N VAL A 318 8.37 3.72 17.29
CA VAL A 318 9.53 4.61 17.39
C VAL A 318 9.30 5.62 18.51
N LEU A 319 9.85 5.34 19.69
CA LEU A 319 9.90 6.32 20.76
C LEU A 319 11.12 7.24 20.56
N PRO A 320 10.94 8.57 20.50
CA PRO A 320 12.06 9.48 20.26
C PRO A 320 13.18 9.46 21.29
N THR A 321 12.85 9.05 22.51
CA THR A 321 13.77 8.93 23.63
C THR A 321 14.55 7.62 23.62
N GLU A 322 14.21 6.67 22.74
CA GLU A 322 14.97 5.44 22.60
C GLU A 322 16.35 5.70 21.98
N ALA A 323 17.36 5.03 22.53
CA ALA A 323 18.72 5.03 21.99
C ALA A 323 18.79 4.59 20.51
N ASN A 324 17.76 3.89 20.05
CA ASN A 324 17.58 3.42 18.69
C ASN A 324 17.28 4.56 17.70
N PHE A 325 16.61 5.63 18.14
CA PHE A 325 16.14 6.67 17.25
C PHE A 325 17.26 7.39 16.49
N PRO A 326 18.34 7.91 17.15
CA PRO A 326 19.45 8.55 16.44
C PRO A 326 20.18 7.61 15.47
N VAL A 327 20.27 6.32 15.81
CA VAL A 327 20.90 5.30 14.96
C VAL A 327 20.07 5.10 13.69
N LEU A 328 18.76 4.93 13.86
CA LEU A 328 17.83 4.78 12.74
C LEU A 328 17.83 6.02 11.84
N THR A 329 17.81 7.24 12.41
CA THR A 329 17.88 8.46 11.62
C THR A 329 19.16 8.56 10.82
N ASN A 330 20.31 8.19 11.41
CA ASN A 330 21.59 8.22 10.70
C ASN A 330 21.65 7.19 9.56
N ILE A 331 21.09 5.99 9.78
CA ILE A 331 21.04 4.95 8.75
C ILE A 331 20.11 5.38 7.61
N MET A 332 18.90 5.85 7.94
CA MET A 332 17.96 6.37 6.95
C MET A 332 18.57 7.54 6.18
N GLN A 333 19.25 8.44 6.88
CA GLN A 333 19.93 9.58 6.28
C GLN A 333 20.94 9.15 5.22
N HIS A 334 21.82 8.22 5.58
CA HIS A 334 22.84 7.72 4.68
C HIS A 334 22.24 7.11 3.41
N HIS A 335 21.15 6.36 3.54
CA HIS A 335 20.45 5.79 2.39
C HIS A 335 19.80 6.89 1.55
N ILE A 336 19.08 7.81 2.18
CA ILE A 336 18.43 8.94 1.49
C ILE A 336 19.46 9.78 0.74
N ASP A 337 20.61 10.09 1.32
CA ASP A 337 21.66 10.87 0.63
C ASP A 337 22.19 10.13 -0.59
N SER A 338 22.42 8.82 -0.49
CA SER A 338 22.81 7.97 -1.62
C SER A 338 21.74 7.97 -2.74
N PHE A 339 20.47 7.98 -2.35
CA PHE A 339 19.32 8.00 -3.27
C PHE A 339 19.08 9.35 -3.93
N LEU A 340 19.02 10.43 -3.13
CA LEU A 340 18.69 11.78 -3.56
C LEU A 340 19.73 12.31 -4.54
N PHE A 341 21.00 11.94 -4.39
CA PHE A 341 22.05 12.40 -5.29
C PHE A 341 21.88 11.90 -6.73
N LYS A 342 21.13 10.81 -6.96
CA LYS A 342 21.02 10.14 -8.27
C LYS A 342 19.70 10.39 -8.98
N LEU A 343 18.71 10.97 -8.32
CA LEU A 343 17.34 11.04 -8.84
C LEU A 343 16.96 12.49 -9.16
N GLU A 344 17.31 12.94 -10.36
CA GLU A 344 16.95 14.26 -10.88
C GLU A 344 15.44 14.44 -11.15
N SER A 345 14.58 13.43 -10.95
CA SER A 345 13.18 13.51 -11.44
C SER A 345 12.11 12.63 -10.76
N SER A 346 12.38 11.93 -9.66
CA SER A 346 11.37 11.01 -9.10
C SER A 346 10.67 11.49 -7.82
N SER A 347 9.37 11.19 -7.72
CA SER A 347 8.47 11.48 -6.60
C SER A 347 8.75 10.55 -5.43
N TRP A 348 8.66 11.07 -4.21
CA TRP A 348 8.80 10.27 -3.00
C TRP A 348 7.57 10.46 -2.11
N HIS A 349 7.43 9.62 -1.13
CA HIS A 349 6.46 9.69 -0.06
C HIS A 349 7.27 9.27 1.16
N VAL A 350 7.02 9.89 2.28
CA VAL A 350 7.53 9.48 3.57
C VAL A 350 6.35 9.49 4.51
N SER A 351 5.44 8.53 4.44
CA SER A 351 4.38 8.54 5.46
C SER A 351 4.97 8.32 6.86
N PHE A 352 4.24 8.55 7.92
CA PHE A 352 4.59 8.04 9.23
C PHE A 352 3.23 7.58 9.76
N VAL A 353 3.11 6.34 10.21
CA VAL A 353 1.84 5.70 10.58
C VAL A 353 2.04 4.97 11.92
N ASP A 354 1.12 5.12 12.87
CA ASP A 354 1.09 4.47 14.20
C ASP A 354 2.40 4.48 14.99
N GLY A 355 3.02 5.65 15.11
CA GLY A 355 4.32 5.78 15.77
C GLY A 355 5.46 5.23 14.92
N GLY A 356 5.28 5.17 13.61
CA GLY A 356 6.30 4.72 12.69
C GLY A 356 6.56 5.55 11.48
N ILE A 357 7.71 5.37 10.84
CA ILE A 357 8.14 6.09 9.63
C ILE A 357 7.85 5.19 8.45
N ARG A 358 6.99 5.58 7.50
CA ARG A 358 6.73 5.01 6.16
C ARG A 358 7.58 5.76 5.10
N TYR A 359 8.14 5.12 4.10
CA TYR A 359 8.65 5.76 2.87
C TYR A 359 7.76 5.26 1.73
N MET A 360 7.53 5.94 0.61
CA MET A 360 6.97 5.33 -0.60
C MET A 360 7.60 6.09 -1.77
N LYS A 361 7.54 5.55 -2.97
CA LYS A 361 7.86 6.30 -4.17
C LYS A 361 6.58 6.34 -4.97
N ASP A 362 5.89 7.47 -4.95
CA ASP A 362 4.59 7.53 -5.61
C ASP A 362 4.81 7.34 -7.12
N GLN A 363 4.04 6.44 -7.73
CA GLN A 363 3.91 6.47 -9.18
C GLN A 363 3.26 7.80 -9.52
N THR A 364 3.73 8.44 -10.59
CA THR A 364 3.20 9.71 -11.12
C THR A 364 1.70 9.81 -10.89
N ASP A 365 1.24 10.86 -10.20
CA ASP A 365 -0.18 11.14 -10.10
C ASP A 365 -0.80 11.24 -11.52
N LEU A 366 -2.14 11.21 -11.63
CA LEU A 366 -2.84 11.36 -12.92
C LEU A 366 -2.43 12.63 -13.70
N SER A 367 -1.73 13.58 -13.06
CA SER A 367 -1.24 14.83 -13.64
C SER A 367 0.25 14.80 -14.05
N GLY A 368 0.96 13.69 -13.82
CA GLY A 368 2.39 13.54 -14.11
C GLY A 368 3.30 14.41 -13.21
N ARG A 369 2.80 14.93 -12.08
CA ARG A 369 3.55 15.84 -11.22
C ARG A 369 4.31 15.07 -10.13
N THR A 370 5.57 15.46 -9.95
CA THR A 370 6.45 14.96 -8.89
C THR A 370 6.00 15.51 -7.54
N THR A 371 5.56 14.63 -6.63
CA THR A 371 5.27 14.93 -5.23
C THR A 371 6.20 14.12 -4.30
N PHE A 372 6.71 14.74 -3.25
CA PHE A 372 7.34 14.26 -2.03
C PHE A 372 6.25 14.31 -0.95
N SER A 373 6.23 13.49 0.11
CA SER A 373 5.15 13.59 1.11
C SER A 373 5.36 13.00 2.50
N ILE A 374 5.62 13.81 3.54
CA ILE A 374 5.81 13.38 4.94
C ILE A 374 4.51 13.15 5.76
N GLN A 375 3.83 11.99 5.77
CA GLN A 375 2.72 11.59 6.72
C GLN A 375 3.20 11.38 8.17
N TYR A 376 2.35 11.35 9.20
CA TYR A 376 2.73 11.26 10.64
C TYR A 376 1.60 10.94 11.60
N THR A 377 1.20 9.68 11.68
CA THR A 377 0.20 9.17 12.62
C THR A 377 0.83 8.89 13.97
N MET A 378 0.29 9.50 15.02
CA MET A 378 0.47 9.10 16.41
C MET A 378 -0.82 8.53 16.96
N LEU A 379 -0.68 7.38 17.60
CA LEU A 379 -1.65 6.87 18.56
C LEU A 379 -1.49 7.62 19.89
N GLU A 380 -2.59 7.77 20.61
CA GLU A 380 -2.72 8.51 21.86
C GLU A 380 -1.81 7.95 22.99
N LEU A 381 -0.51 8.26 22.99
CA LEU A 381 0.33 8.11 24.17
C LEU A 381 0.34 9.45 24.90
N TRP A 382 -0.48 9.54 25.95
CA TRP A 382 -0.80 10.73 26.75
C TRP A 382 0.37 11.36 27.54
N GLY A 383 1.64 11.06 27.23
CA GLY A 383 2.79 11.46 28.07
C GLY A 383 4.06 11.95 27.38
N ALA A 384 4.18 11.89 26.04
CA ALA A 384 5.46 12.14 25.33
C ALA A 384 5.50 13.43 24.49
N TRP A 385 4.62 14.41 24.77
CA TRP A 385 4.40 15.55 23.86
C TRP A 385 5.52 16.59 23.87
N GLU A 386 6.32 16.67 24.95
CA GLU A 386 7.38 17.67 25.08
C GLU A 386 8.59 17.41 24.15
N CYS A 387 8.85 16.15 23.78
CA CYS A 387 9.96 15.79 22.90
C CYS A 387 9.62 15.90 21.40
N MET A 388 8.33 16.02 21.04
CA MET A 388 7.82 15.96 19.66
C MET A 388 8.45 16.94 18.66
N PRO A 389 8.60 18.24 18.97
CA PRO A 389 9.11 19.20 18.00
C PRO A 389 10.54 18.85 17.64
N GLN A 390 11.38 18.49 18.62
CA GLN A 390 12.80 18.26 18.40
C GLN A 390 13.06 17.03 17.53
N THR A 391 12.26 15.97 17.68
CA THR A 391 12.34 14.75 16.87
C THR A 391 11.92 14.99 15.43
N THR A 392 10.77 15.64 15.25
CA THR A 392 10.25 16.01 13.93
C THR A 392 11.22 16.96 13.24
N ILE A 393 11.76 17.95 13.97
CA ILE A 393 12.79 18.86 13.49
C ILE A 393 14.05 18.09 13.13
N SER A 394 14.52 17.16 13.97
CA SER A 394 15.77 16.44 13.74
C SER A 394 15.66 15.50 12.55
N LEU A 395 14.53 14.82 12.36
CA LEU A 395 14.21 14.06 11.15
C LEU A 395 14.10 14.99 9.93
N THR A 396 13.34 16.07 10.03
CA THR A 396 13.19 17.02 8.92
C THR A 396 14.55 17.60 8.53
N ARG A 397 15.39 17.97 9.50
CA ARG A 397 16.76 18.47 9.29
C ARG A 397 17.69 17.40 8.73
N ALA A 398 17.60 16.17 9.23
CA ALA A 398 18.39 15.06 8.74
C ALA A 398 17.99 14.78 7.30
N LEU A 399 16.72 14.45 7.03
CA LEU A 399 16.27 13.84 5.77
C LEU A 399 16.16 14.83 4.59
N LEU A 400 16.21 16.15 4.82
CA LEU A 400 15.96 17.16 3.79
C LEU A 400 17.07 18.18 3.42
N PRO A 401 18.37 18.07 3.78
CA PRO A 401 19.41 19.03 3.40
C PRO A 401 19.43 19.37 1.90
N HIS A 402 19.03 18.41 1.06
CA HIS A 402 18.97 18.56 -0.39
C HIS A 402 17.59 18.99 -0.94
N GLY A 403 16.49 18.73 -0.22
CA GLY A 403 15.13 19.03 -0.66
C GLY A 403 14.54 20.34 -0.11
N ILE A 404 14.93 20.74 1.11
CA ILE A 404 14.38 21.90 1.83
C ILE A 404 14.48 23.20 1.01
N ASN A 405 15.65 23.44 0.41
CA ASN A 405 15.93 24.69 -0.29
C ASN A 405 15.43 24.68 -1.73
N THR A 406 14.90 23.56 -2.22
CA THR A 406 14.51 23.38 -3.62
C THR A 406 13.02 23.07 -3.79
N THR A 407 12.32 22.90 -2.67
CA THR A 407 10.88 22.65 -2.58
C THR A 407 10.07 23.90 -2.96
N GLU A 408 9.32 23.85 -4.06
CA GLU A 408 8.41 24.95 -4.44
C GLU A 408 6.97 24.77 -3.95
N HIS A 409 6.47 23.53 -3.89
CA HIS A 409 5.14 23.23 -3.38
C HIS A 409 5.27 22.33 -2.16
N LEU A 410 4.50 22.55 -1.10
CA LEU A 410 4.43 21.75 0.13
C LEU A 410 2.95 21.56 0.49
N SER A 411 2.51 20.35 0.83
CA SER A 411 1.10 20.00 1.02
C SER A 411 0.93 19.20 2.31
N LEU A 412 0.75 19.90 3.42
CA LEU A 412 0.51 19.30 4.71
C LEU A 412 -0.88 18.66 4.79
N SER A 413 -1.00 17.43 5.30
CA SER A 413 -2.27 16.90 5.79
C SER A 413 -2.20 16.81 7.31
N ILE A 414 -3.25 17.08 8.04
CA ILE A 414 -3.28 16.98 9.50
C ILE A 414 -4.56 16.23 9.83
N ILE A 415 -4.46 14.93 9.96
CA ILE A 415 -5.52 14.08 10.47
C ILE A 415 -5.50 14.24 11.98
N HIS A 416 -6.64 14.47 12.63
CA HIS A 416 -6.68 14.71 14.07
C HIS A 416 -7.88 13.98 14.72
N PRO A 417 -7.69 13.29 15.87
CA PRO A 417 -8.72 12.47 16.49
C PRO A 417 -9.73 13.29 17.30
N SER A 418 -9.36 14.47 17.80
CA SER A 418 -10.31 15.37 18.53
C SER A 418 -9.97 16.85 18.41
N LEU A 419 -10.92 17.77 18.23
CA LEU A 419 -10.64 19.21 17.99
C LEU A 419 -9.92 19.96 19.15
N TYR A 420 -9.57 19.31 20.26
CA TYR A 420 -9.28 19.97 21.54
C TYR A 420 -7.79 20.05 21.96
N SER A 421 -6.84 19.37 21.30
CA SER A 421 -5.40 19.45 21.62
C SER A 421 -4.57 20.11 20.51
N ILE A 422 -4.76 21.42 20.29
CA ILE A 422 -4.14 22.18 19.19
C ILE A 422 -2.65 22.52 19.44
N LEU A 423 -2.18 22.48 20.69
CA LEU A 423 -0.84 22.95 21.06
C LEU A 423 0.34 22.15 20.44
N PRO A 424 0.36 20.81 20.46
CA PRO A 424 1.47 20.03 19.88
C PRO A 424 1.54 20.18 18.36
N ALA A 425 0.38 20.26 17.70
CA ALA A 425 0.29 20.51 16.25
C ALA A 425 0.91 21.85 15.86
N LYS A 426 0.83 22.87 16.72
CA LYS A 426 1.42 24.20 16.47
C LYS A 426 2.94 24.15 16.43
N ALA A 427 3.58 23.54 17.42
CA ALA A 427 5.04 23.49 17.49
C ALA A 427 5.63 22.66 16.34
N SER A 428 5.04 21.50 16.06
CA SER A 428 5.45 20.64 14.93
C SER A 428 5.20 21.29 13.57
N LEU A 429 4.08 22.01 13.39
CA LEU A 429 3.83 22.76 12.17
C LEU A 429 4.85 23.87 11.98
N VAL A 430 5.11 24.68 13.01
CA VAL A 430 6.12 25.76 12.94
C VAL A 430 7.49 25.19 12.63
N ALA A 431 7.88 24.12 13.31
CA ALA A 431 9.11 23.38 13.07
C ALA A 431 9.29 22.96 11.60
N VAL A 432 8.27 22.29 11.05
CA VAL A 432 8.26 21.82 9.67
C VAL A 432 8.32 23.01 8.72
N LEU A 433 7.51 24.05 8.93
CA LEU A 433 7.48 25.22 8.06
C LEU A 433 8.77 26.05 8.13
N CYS A 434 9.46 26.10 9.28
CA CYS A 434 10.77 26.75 9.38
C CYS A 434 11.78 26.07 8.45
N ALA A 435 11.63 24.76 8.24
CA ALA A 435 12.58 24.01 7.45
C ALA A 435 12.51 24.42 5.98
N PHE A 436 11.36 24.83 5.45
CA PHE A 436 11.20 25.02 4.01
C PHE A 436 11.28 26.49 3.55
N THR A 437 12.48 26.99 3.27
CA THR A 437 12.66 28.40 2.86
C THR A 437 12.14 28.71 1.46
N SER A 438 12.09 27.71 0.57
CA SER A 438 11.78 27.90 -0.86
C SER A 438 10.32 27.70 -1.26
N VAL A 439 9.45 27.29 -0.32
CA VAL A 439 8.04 27.00 -0.61
C VAL A 439 7.32 28.24 -1.11
N THR A 440 6.78 28.13 -2.32
CA THR A 440 5.91 29.12 -2.95
C THR A 440 4.44 28.78 -2.80
N THR A 441 4.12 27.49 -2.63
CA THR A 441 2.75 26.99 -2.50
C THR A 441 2.65 26.07 -1.28
N LEU A 442 1.83 26.44 -0.30
CA LEU A 442 1.50 25.60 0.85
C LEU A 442 0.05 25.13 0.72
N ARG A 443 -0.19 23.83 0.61
CA ARG A 443 -1.50 23.24 0.84
C ARG A 443 -1.53 22.67 2.24
N VAL A 444 -2.63 22.87 2.95
CA VAL A 444 -2.94 22.22 4.20
C VAL A 444 -4.26 21.51 3.96
N ALA A 445 -4.37 20.27 4.39
CA ALA A 445 -5.59 19.49 4.43
C ALA A 445 -5.76 19.03 5.87
N CYS A 446 -6.97 19.02 6.40
CA CYS A 446 -7.24 18.43 7.71
C CYS A 446 -8.27 17.34 7.52
N TYR A 447 -8.03 16.18 8.12
CA TYR A 447 -8.99 15.07 8.08
C TYR A 447 -9.39 14.70 9.50
N HIS A 448 -10.65 14.33 9.69
CA HIS A 448 -11.06 13.72 10.94
C HIS A 448 -10.92 12.21 10.79
N SER A 449 -10.15 11.57 11.67
CA SER A 449 -10.08 10.10 11.77
C SER A 449 -10.38 9.70 13.20
N ALA A 450 -11.11 8.60 13.37
CA ALA A 450 -11.30 7.98 14.68
C ALA A 450 -9.99 7.38 15.23
N ASP A 451 -9.00 7.15 14.36
CA ASP A 451 -7.83 6.29 14.63
C ASP A 451 -6.53 7.07 14.94
N GLY A 452 -6.61 8.20 15.64
CA GLY A 452 -5.42 8.96 16.08
C GLY A 452 -5.02 10.15 15.19
N MET A 453 -3.89 10.80 15.51
CA MET A 453 -3.45 12.07 14.89
C MET A 453 -2.43 11.84 13.80
N VAL A 454 -2.73 12.14 12.53
CA VAL A 454 -1.84 11.95 11.36
C VAL A 454 -1.34 13.24 10.68
N PHE A 455 -0.11 13.69 10.88
CA PHE A 455 0.49 14.81 10.16
C PHE A 455 1.18 14.40 8.85
N SER A 456 0.51 14.52 7.71
CA SER A 456 1.12 14.61 6.38
C SER A 456 1.77 15.94 6.01
N ALA A 457 2.74 15.86 5.09
CA ALA A 457 3.43 16.91 4.35
C ALA A 457 3.48 16.39 2.93
N ARG A 458 3.49 17.24 1.91
CA ARG A 458 3.53 16.81 0.50
C ARG A 458 4.27 17.80 -0.38
N VAL A 459 5.58 17.65 -0.54
CA VAL A 459 6.40 18.53 -1.38
C VAL A 459 6.28 18.25 -2.87
N SER A 460 5.60 19.05 -3.68
CA SER A 460 5.73 18.93 -5.14
C SER A 460 6.86 19.78 -5.71
N LYS A 461 7.56 19.25 -6.73
CA LYS A 461 8.57 19.93 -7.56
C LYS A 461 9.85 20.37 -6.79
N LEU A 462 10.96 19.71 -7.11
CA LEU A 462 12.30 20.07 -6.65
C LEU A 462 13.03 20.78 -7.80
N THR A 463 13.42 22.04 -7.63
CA THR A 463 14.30 22.73 -8.58
C THR A 463 15.72 22.72 -8.05
N ALA A 464 16.67 22.07 -8.73
CA ALA A 464 18.06 22.03 -8.29
C ALA A 464 18.64 23.45 -8.14
N GLN A 465 18.75 23.92 -6.89
CA GLN A 465 19.50 25.11 -6.51
C GLN A 465 20.33 24.79 -5.27
N ARG A 466 21.53 25.37 -5.20
CA ARG A 466 22.45 25.19 -4.07
C ARG A 466 21.82 25.75 -2.78
N PRO A 467 22.09 25.13 -1.61
CA PRO A 467 21.56 25.61 -0.34
C PRO A 467 22.00 27.05 -0.06
N ILE A 468 21.07 27.88 0.41
CA ILE A 468 21.26 29.32 0.64
C ILE A 468 21.86 29.61 2.03
N LEU A 469 21.79 28.65 2.98
CA LEU A 469 22.22 28.82 4.37
C LEU A 469 23.01 27.61 4.88
N LYS A 470 23.92 27.84 5.83
CA LYS A 470 24.66 26.78 6.53
C LYS A 470 23.83 26.23 7.69
N VAL A 471 24.00 24.94 8.01
CA VAL A 471 23.24 24.24 9.05
C VAL A 471 23.43 24.88 10.44
N GLU A 472 24.59 25.49 10.71
CA GLU A 472 24.84 26.15 12.01
C GLU A 472 23.97 27.40 12.23
N GLU A 473 23.69 28.18 11.18
CA GLU A 473 22.86 29.41 11.24
C GLU A 473 21.38 29.09 11.55
N TYR A 474 20.95 27.86 11.25
CA TYR A 474 19.59 27.39 11.51
C TYR A 474 19.36 27.03 13.00
N ASN A 475 20.41 26.64 13.73
CA ASN A 475 20.31 26.21 15.12
C ASN A 475 20.08 27.40 16.09
N GLU A 476 20.65 28.57 15.78
CA GLU A 476 20.46 29.81 16.54
C GLU A 476 19.01 30.35 16.44
N LEU A 477 18.32 30.05 15.33
CA LEU A 477 16.94 30.48 15.10
C LEU A 477 15.91 29.64 15.88
N THR A 478 16.16 28.36 16.13
CA THR A 478 15.16 27.47 16.76
C THR A 478 15.18 27.45 18.29
N THR A 479 16.27 27.88 18.93
CA THR A 479 16.43 27.83 20.40
C THR A 479 16.10 29.16 21.08
N SER A 480 16.00 30.26 20.33
CA SER A 480 15.48 31.52 20.87
C SER A 480 13.98 31.63 20.58
N GLU A 481 13.17 31.68 21.63
CA GLU A 481 11.74 32.08 21.57
C GLU A 481 11.56 33.56 21.18
N SER A 482 12.58 34.19 20.61
CA SER A 482 12.49 35.58 20.17
C SER A 482 11.47 35.65 19.02
N GLU A 483 10.52 36.59 19.11
CA GLU A 483 9.51 36.81 18.07
C GLU A 483 10.13 37.05 16.67
N SER A 484 11.43 37.37 16.62
CA SER A 484 12.31 37.48 15.46
C SER A 484 12.58 36.18 14.70
N SER A 485 12.61 34.99 15.33
CA SER A 485 12.97 33.73 14.63
C SER A 485 11.87 33.20 13.71
N LEU A 486 10.61 33.45 14.06
CA LEU A 486 9.42 33.14 13.26
C LEU A 486 9.34 33.93 11.93
N PHE A 487 10.20 34.93 11.71
CA PHE A 487 10.28 35.68 10.45
C PHE A 487 10.78 34.83 9.28
N ALA A 488 11.49 33.74 9.55
CA ALA A 488 12.05 32.85 8.52
C ALA A 488 11.03 31.86 7.95
N LEU A 489 9.77 31.87 8.42
CA LEU A 489 8.75 30.92 7.99
C LEU A 489 8.31 31.19 6.53
N LEU A 490 8.83 30.38 5.61
CA LEU A 490 8.44 30.30 4.20
C LEU A 490 8.51 31.65 3.46
N PRO A 491 9.65 32.36 3.38
CA PRO A 491 9.74 33.71 2.82
C PRO A 491 9.12 33.83 1.43
N ARG A 492 9.19 32.76 0.63
CA ARG A 492 8.66 32.70 -0.74
C ARG A 492 7.18 32.32 -0.87
N LEU A 493 6.47 32.06 0.24
CA LEU A 493 5.08 31.60 0.18
C LEU A 493 4.16 32.62 -0.51
N SER A 494 3.53 32.18 -1.59
CA SER A 494 2.67 32.99 -2.46
C SER A 494 1.27 32.41 -2.62
N HIS A 495 1.10 31.10 -2.51
CA HIS A 495 -0.18 30.42 -2.59
C HIS A 495 -0.41 29.58 -1.35
N LEU A 496 -1.56 29.74 -0.69
CA LEU A 496 -1.93 28.99 0.51
C LEU A 496 -3.31 28.35 0.28
N TYR A 497 -3.39 27.02 0.39
CA TYR A 497 -4.63 26.26 0.31
C TYR A 497 -4.94 25.70 1.71
N VAL A 498 -6.13 25.94 2.26
CA VAL A 498 -6.48 25.62 3.66
C VAL A 498 -7.84 24.91 3.71
N PRO A 499 -8.08 23.90 4.57
CA PRO A 499 -9.40 23.30 4.68
C PRO A 499 -10.40 24.27 5.33
N HIS A 500 -11.67 24.20 4.95
CA HIS A 500 -12.73 25.05 5.50
C HIS A 500 -13.05 24.82 7.00
N ILE A 501 -12.66 23.67 7.57
CA ILE A 501 -13.30 23.15 8.80
C ILE A 501 -12.43 23.29 10.06
N THR A 502 -11.33 24.05 10.07
CA THR A 502 -10.53 24.10 11.30
C THR A 502 -9.84 25.45 11.52
N PRO A 503 -10.04 26.11 12.68
CA PRO A 503 -9.22 27.25 13.05
C PRO A 503 -7.83 26.74 13.39
N LEU A 504 -6.97 26.67 12.37
CA LEU A 504 -5.54 26.57 12.61
C LEU A 504 -5.07 27.98 12.99
N ASP A 505 -5.27 28.35 14.27
CA ASP A 505 -4.63 29.52 14.88
C ASP A 505 -3.15 29.68 14.47
N PRO A 506 -2.35 28.60 14.26
CA PRO A 506 -1.02 28.71 13.70
C PRO A 506 -0.98 29.26 12.26
N LEU A 507 -1.85 28.81 11.36
CA LEU A 507 -1.92 29.34 9.99
C LEU A 507 -2.38 30.79 9.97
N ARG A 508 -3.36 31.14 10.82
CA ARG A 508 -3.78 32.53 11.00
C ARG A 508 -2.63 33.40 11.49
N ALA A 509 -1.87 32.92 12.47
CA ALA A 509 -0.68 33.60 12.97
C ALA A 509 0.37 33.81 11.86
N ILE A 510 0.59 32.79 11.00
CA ILE A 510 1.48 32.90 9.85
C ILE A 510 0.98 33.95 8.85
N ILE A 511 -0.30 33.94 8.48
CA ILE A 511 -0.89 34.91 7.54
C ILE A 511 -0.77 36.34 8.09
N VAL A 512 -1.19 36.57 9.34
CA VAL A 512 -1.15 37.89 9.99
C VAL A 512 0.29 38.39 10.10
N LYS A 513 1.22 37.51 10.49
CA LYS A 513 2.62 37.86 10.66
C LYS A 513 3.27 38.22 9.31
N ARG A 514 3.04 37.43 8.26
CA ARG A 514 3.53 37.73 6.90
C ARG A 514 3.00 39.06 6.35
N SER A 515 1.71 39.35 6.58
CA SER A 515 1.10 40.64 6.20
C SER A 515 1.83 41.82 6.87
N ARG A 516 2.10 41.72 8.18
CA ARG A 516 2.84 42.77 8.93
C ARG A 516 4.25 43.03 8.38
N PHE A 517 4.88 42.03 7.76
CA PHE A 517 6.23 42.15 7.19
C PHE A 517 6.26 42.46 5.69
N GLY A 518 5.11 42.78 5.08
CA GLY A 518 5.07 43.09 3.65
C GLY A 518 5.40 41.89 2.75
N LEU A 519 5.16 40.67 3.22
CA LEU A 519 5.29 39.43 2.45
C LEU A 519 3.91 38.87 2.11
N PRO A 520 3.12 39.52 1.23
CA PRO A 520 1.74 39.14 0.99
C PRO A 520 1.65 37.74 0.37
N ILE A 521 0.71 36.94 0.87
CA ILE A 521 0.28 35.72 0.19
C ILE A 521 -0.67 36.17 -0.93
N LYS A 522 -0.32 35.85 -2.18
CA LYS A 522 -1.09 36.28 -3.37
C LYS A 522 -2.45 35.62 -3.43
N THR A 523 -2.52 34.33 -3.10
CA THR A 523 -3.75 33.53 -3.17
C THR A 523 -3.94 32.77 -1.87
N ILE A 524 -5.12 32.94 -1.27
CA ILE A 524 -5.59 32.07 -0.20
C ILE A 524 -6.86 31.39 -0.71
N GLN A 525 -6.82 30.07 -0.88
CA GLN A 525 -7.97 29.27 -1.33
C GLN A 525 -8.40 28.34 -0.21
N PHE A 526 -9.69 28.33 0.09
CA PHE A 526 -10.25 27.40 1.05
C PHE A 526 -10.76 26.18 0.28
N SER A 527 -10.22 24.99 0.56
CA SER A 527 -10.66 23.76 -0.09
C SER A 527 -11.92 23.24 0.58
N ASP A 528 -12.94 22.97 -0.22
CA ASP A 528 -14.20 22.34 0.21
C ASP A 528 -13.90 20.91 0.71
N PRO A 529 -14.37 20.51 1.91
CA PRO A 529 -14.25 19.13 2.33
C PRO A 529 -14.94 18.21 1.34
N LEU A 530 -14.18 17.24 0.82
CA LEU A 530 -14.75 16.11 0.11
C LEU A 530 -15.66 15.34 1.08
N PHE A 531 -16.98 15.55 0.94
CA PHE A 531 -18.10 14.79 1.50
C PHE A 531 -18.35 14.82 3.03
N HIS A 532 -19.64 14.98 3.36
CA HIS A 532 -20.32 14.84 4.67
C HIS A 532 -20.07 15.92 5.74
N TYR A 533 -20.81 17.06 5.66
CA TYR A 533 -21.53 17.77 6.75
C TYR A 533 -21.75 19.24 6.36
N GLN A 534 -22.97 19.63 5.95
CA GLN A 534 -23.16 20.90 5.20
C GLN A 534 -24.09 21.97 5.82
N ARG A 535 -24.64 21.86 7.04
CA ARG A 535 -25.66 22.84 7.50
C ARG A 535 -25.21 23.91 8.49
N ASP A 536 -24.28 23.62 9.39
CA ASP A 536 -23.89 24.58 10.44
C ASP A 536 -22.61 25.39 10.10
N GLN A 537 -21.99 25.15 8.94
CA GLN A 537 -20.66 25.66 8.61
C GLN A 537 -20.64 26.98 7.79
N GLU A 538 -21.73 27.35 7.12
CA GLU A 538 -21.79 28.57 6.28
C GLU A 538 -21.67 29.89 7.06
N LEU A 539 -22.09 29.91 8.33
CA LEU A 539 -22.06 31.11 9.17
C LEU A 539 -20.68 31.40 9.75
N SER A 540 -19.89 30.36 10.06
CA SER A 540 -18.53 30.51 10.59
C SER A 540 -17.56 30.95 9.49
N SER A 541 -17.68 30.38 8.29
CA SER A 541 -16.80 30.72 7.16
C SER A 541 -16.96 32.16 6.69
N ARG A 542 -18.18 32.73 6.74
CA ARG A 542 -18.42 34.15 6.38
C ARG A 542 -17.74 35.15 7.32
N LYS A 543 -17.83 34.92 8.64
CA LYS A 543 -17.17 35.80 9.64
C LYS A 543 -15.66 35.77 9.51
N GLU A 544 -15.10 34.60 9.21
CA GLU A 544 -13.66 34.42 9.05
C GLU A 544 -13.14 35.05 7.75
N LYS A 545 -13.88 34.88 6.63
CA LYS A 545 -13.62 35.58 5.36
C LYS A 545 -13.56 37.10 5.55
N GLU A 546 -14.51 37.67 6.29
CA GLU A 546 -14.54 39.10 6.59
C GLU A 546 -13.31 39.56 7.39
N GLN A 547 -12.87 38.76 8.37
CA GLN A 547 -11.67 39.09 9.16
C GLN A 547 -10.38 39.04 8.34
N LEU A 548 -10.24 38.09 7.40
CA LEU A 548 -9.05 37.97 6.57
C LEU A 548 -8.98 39.05 5.47
N SER A 549 -10.12 39.47 4.93
CA SER A 549 -10.18 40.56 3.94
C SER A 549 -9.64 41.91 4.46
N LYS A 550 -9.59 42.09 5.78
CA LYS A 550 -9.06 43.29 6.46
C LYS A 550 -7.52 43.34 6.50
N LEU A 551 -6.82 42.29 6.06
CA LEU A 551 -5.36 42.16 6.16
C LEU A 551 -4.56 42.62 4.93
N GLY A 552 -5.20 43.22 3.91
CA GLY A 552 -4.57 43.76 2.69
C GLY A 552 -5.17 43.22 1.38
N PRO A 553 -4.56 43.50 0.22
CA PRO A 553 -5.03 43.03 -1.10
C PRO A 553 -4.76 41.53 -1.26
N ILE A 554 -5.60 40.70 -0.65
CA ILE A 554 -5.57 39.25 -0.74
C ILE A 554 -6.64 38.81 -1.75
N ILE A 555 -6.24 38.06 -2.78
CA ILE A 555 -7.20 37.42 -3.68
C ILE A 555 -7.70 36.15 -3.00
N ILE A 556 -8.94 36.20 -2.51
CA ILE A 556 -9.66 35.03 -2.01
C ILE A 556 -10.42 34.45 -3.19
N ILE A 557 -10.05 33.25 -3.62
CA ILE A 557 -10.71 32.54 -4.73
C ILE A 557 -11.65 31.49 -4.12
N ASP A 558 -12.94 31.60 -4.42
CA ASP A 558 -13.94 30.56 -4.14
C ASP A 558 -14.05 29.63 -5.35
N ASP A 559 -14.02 28.32 -5.12
CA ASP A 559 -14.49 27.35 -6.11
C ASP A 559 -16.02 27.27 -6.00
N ASP A 560 -16.73 28.26 -6.54
CA ASP A 560 -18.18 28.16 -6.71
C ASP A 560 -18.49 27.10 -7.77
N ILE A 561 -18.71 25.85 -7.34
CA ILE A 561 -19.28 24.81 -8.19
C ILE A 561 -20.73 25.20 -8.48
N PRO A 562 -21.17 25.32 -9.75
CA PRO A 562 -22.56 25.62 -10.06
C PRO A 562 -23.45 24.56 -9.42
N LYS A 563 -24.39 25.01 -8.58
CA LYS A 563 -25.39 24.14 -7.94
C LYS A 563 -26.04 23.29 -9.04
N PRO A 564 -26.20 21.96 -8.86
CA PRO A 564 -26.97 21.17 -9.80
C PRO A 564 -28.37 21.77 -9.87
N THR A 565 -28.71 22.32 -11.04
CA THR A 565 -30.09 22.68 -11.37
C THR A 565 -30.92 21.44 -11.12
N LYS A 566 -31.90 21.54 -10.22
CA LYS A 566 -32.93 20.52 -10.07
C LYS A 566 -33.55 20.33 -11.45
N TYR A 567 -33.31 19.17 -12.07
CA TYR A 567 -34.17 18.70 -13.14
C TYR A 567 -35.55 18.51 -12.51
N GLN A 568 -36.52 19.31 -12.95
CA GLN A 568 -37.93 19.10 -12.71
C GLN A 568 -38.44 17.92 -13.53
#